data_AF-A0A535XYB3-F1
#
_entry.id   AF-A0A535XYB3-F1
#
_cell.length_a   1.000
_cell.length_b   1.000
_cell.length_c   1.000
_cell.angle_alpha   90.00
_cell.angle_beta   90.00
_cell.angle_gamma   90.00
#
_symmetry.space_group_name_H-M   'P 1'
#
loop_
_entity.id
_entity.type
_entity.pdbx_description
1 polymer ?
#
loop_
_entity_poly.entity_id
_entity_poly.type
_entity_poly.pdbx_seq_one_letter_code
_entity_poly.pdbx_strand_id
1 'polypeptide(L)' 'MGGPPVVERLSDNRYVVLRLRLLVDRQCRVVHGDVGGVQDEEGEERWIHFHGSDGLLEAVQAWLAADAAS' A
#
# COMPACT_ATOMS: atom_id res chain seq x y z
N MET A 1 -12.56 -9.76 -10.40
CA MET A 1 -12.90 -9.83 -8.97
C MET A 1 -11.62 -9.52 -8.22
N GLY A 2 -11.56 -8.40 -7.50
CA GLY A 2 -10.40 -8.07 -6.66
C GLY A 2 -10.45 -8.92 -5.39
N GLY A 3 -9.41 -9.69 -5.12
CA GLY A 3 -9.28 -10.39 -3.84
C GLY A 3 -9.03 -9.37 -2.72
N PRO A 4 -9.60 -9.59 -1.51
CA PRO A 4 -9.38 -8.70 -0.39
C PRO A 4 -7.89 -8.67 0.02
N PRO A 5 -7.43 -7.60 0.67
CA PRO A 5 -6.05 -7.44 1.10
C PRO A 5 -5.68 -8.56 2.06
N VAL A 6 -4.41 -8.97 2.09
CA VAL A 6 -3.92 -9.90 3.12
C VAL A 6 -4.09 -9.22 4.48
N VAL A 7 -5.11 -9.69 5.22
CA VAL A 7 -5.42 -9.20 6.57
C VAL A 7 -4.78 -10.13 7.58
N GLU A 8 -3.79 -9.62 8.31
CA GLU A 8 -3.23 -10.30 9.46
C GLU A 8 -4.02 -9.94 10.73
N ARG A 9 -4.35 -10.96 11.53
CA ARG A 9 -4.94 -10.77 12.86
C ARG A 9 -3.83 -10.83 13.90
N LEU A 10 -3.46 -9.67 14.45
CA LEU A 10 -2.57 -9.58 15.60
C LEU A 10 -3.39 -9.05 16.78
N SER A 11 -3.47 -9.82 17.87
CA SER A 11 -4.09 -9.38 19.13
C SER A 11 -5.45 -8.68 18.96
N ASP A 12 -6.41 -9.37 18.34
CA ASP A 12 -7.79 -8.92 18.08
C ASP A 12 -7.99 -7.75 17.09
N ASN A 13 -6.91 -7.13 16.60
CA ASN A 13 -6.97 -6.09 15.59
C ASN A 13 -6.75 -6.65 14.18
N ARG A 14 -7.41 -6.02 13.19
CA ARG A 14 -7.22 -6.29 11.76
C ARG A 14 -6.13 -5.37 11.22
N TYR A 15 -5.05 -5.96 10.71
CA TYR A 15 -3.97 -5.25 10.04
C TYR A 15 -3.96 -5.62 8.57
N VAL A 16 -3.65 -4.66 7.70
CA VAL A 16 -3.40 -4.93 6.28
C VAL A 16 -1.91 -5.00 6.03
N VAL A 17 -1.48 -5.96 5.20
CA VAL A 17 -0.10 -5.99 4.71
C VAL A 17 -0.02 -5.18 3.42
N LEU A 18 0.91 -4.22 3.40
CA LEU A 18 1.17 -3.35 2.26
C LEU A 18 2.57 -3.60 1.72
N ARG A 19 2.70 -3.50 0.40
CA ARG A 19 3.98 -3.49 -0.30
C ARG A 19 4.34 -2.06 -0.65
N LEU A 20 5.60 -1.69 -0.38
CA LEU A 20 6.14 -0.37 -0.71
C LEU A 20 7.26 -0.50 -1.74
N ARG A 21 7.22 0.34 -2.77
CA ARG A 21 8.34 0.62 -3.68
C ARG A 21 8.80 2.05 -3.38
N LEU A 22 10.06 2.25 -3.04
CA LEU A 22 10.56 3.55 -2.61
C LEU A 22 11.76 3.98 -3.46
N LEU A 23 11.74 5.22 -3.96
CA LEU A 23 12.96 5.93 -4.33
C LEU A 23 13.42 6.75 -3.13
N VAL A 24 14.68 6.53 -2.75
CA VAL A 24 15.33 7.27 -1.68
C VAL A 24 16.54 8.05 -2.19
N ASP A 25 16.81 9.20 -1.58
CA ASP A 25 18.03 9.96 -1.82
C ASP A 25 19.25 9.38 -1.07
N ARG A 26 20.41 10.02 -1.21
CA ARG A 26 21.66 9.60 -0.54
C ARG A 26 21.64 9.78 0.97
N GLN A 27 20.63 10.47 1.50
CA GLN A 27 20.41 10.70 2.93
C GLN A 27 19.30 9.78 3.47
N CYS A 28 18.89 8.76 2.70
CA CYS A 28 17.82 7.82 3.04
C CYS A 28 16.45 8.48 3.21
N ARG A 29 16.20 9.63 2.55
CA ARG A 29 14.88 10.27 2.55
C ARG A 29 14.08 9.77 1.36
N VAL A 30 12.79 9.48 1.60
CA VAL A 30 11.86 9.10 0.54
C VAL A 30 11.60 10.31 -0.36
N VAL A 31 11.88 10.16 -1.65
CA VAL A 31 11.63 11.17 -2.69
C VAL A 31 10.28 10.91 -3.35
N HIS A 32 10.03 9.65 -3.71
CA HIS A 32 8.73 9.16 -4.16
C HIS A 32 8.60 7.68 -3.85
N GLY A 33 7.38 7.17 -3.93
CA GLY A 33 7.14 5.75 -3.82
C GLY A 33 5.79 5.34 -4.37
N ASP A 34 5.55 4.04 -4.35
CA ASP A 34 4.29 3.43 -4.68
C ASP A 34 3.86 2.51 -3.53
N VAL A 35 2.58 2.55 -3.19
CA VAL A 35 1.97 1.63 -2.22
C VAL A 35 0.94 0.75 -2.92
N GLY A 36 0.96 -0.53 -2.58
CA GLY A 36 0.02 -1.52 -3.10
C GLY A 36 -0.22 -2.66 -2.11
N GLY A 37 -1.18 -3.52 -2.43
CA GLY A 37 -1.43 -4.73 -1.65
C GLY A 37 -0.48 -5.86 -2.03
N VAL A 38 -0.36 -6.84 -1.15
CA VAL A 38 0.25 -8.12 -1.49
C VAL A 38 -0.84 -8.95 -2.17
N GLN A 39 -0.95 -8.86 -3.50
CA GLN A 39 -1.86 -9.73 -4.24
C GLN A 39 -1.29 -11.15 -4.38
N ASP A 40 -2.18 -12.12 -4.24
CA ASP A 40 -2.09 -13.49 -4.72
C ASP A 40 -2.31 -13.56 -6.24
N GLU A 41 -1.75 -14.60 -6.86
CA GLU A 41 -1.27 -14.74 -8.25
C GLU A 41 -2.21 -14.39 -9.44
N GLU A 42 -3.45 -13.94 -9.22
CA GLU A 42 -4.45 -13.71 -10.30
C GLU A 42 -5.07 -12.30 -10.33
N GLY A 43 -4.64 -11.37 -9.47
CA GLY A 43 -5.14 -10.00 -9.46
C GLY A 43 -4.33 -9.01 -10.32
N GLU A 44 -4.97 -7.91 -10.74
CA GLU A 44 -4.26 -6.75 -11.29
C GLU A 44 -3.55 -5.98 -10.17
N GLU A 45 -2.21 -5.93 -10.21
CA GLU A 45 -1.37 -5.29 -9.19
C GLU A 45 -1.68 -3.77 -9.13
N ARG A 46 -2.49 -3.34 -8.16
CA ARG A 46 -2.90 -1.93 -7.99
C ARG A 46 -1.90 -1.18 -7.12
N TRP A 47 -1.29 -0.16 -7.71
CA TRP A 47 -0.33 0.75 -7.07
C TRP A 47 -0.85 2.19 -7.01
N ILE A 48 -0.61 2.87 -5.89
CA ILE A 48 -0.83 4.32 -5.75
C ILE A 48 0.51 5.01 -5.53
N HIS A 49 0.78 5.99 -6.39
CA HIS A 49 1.99 6.79 -6.34
C HIS A 49 1.91 7.89 -5.29
N PHE A 50 3.03 8.22 -4.66
CA PHE A 50 3.14 9.33 -3.72
C PHE A 50 4.51 10.02 -3.76
N HIS A 51 4.54 11.27 -3.28
CA HIS A 51 5.74 12.09 -3.20
C HIS A 51 6.12 12.39 -1.76
N GLY A 52 7.42 12.31 -1.46
CA GLY A 52 7.93 12.51 -0.11
C GLY A 52 7.46 11.46 0.89
N SER A 53 7.83 11.65 2.16
CA SER A 53 7.32 10.80 3.25
C SER A 53 5.90 11.19 3.68
N ASP A 54 5.53 12.46 3.54
CA ASP A 54 4.21 12.97 3.93
C ASP A 54 3.09 12.37 3.06
N GLY A 55 3.35 12.15 1.76
CA GLY A 55 2.37 11.56 0.84
C GLY A 55 2.06 10.08 1.09
N LEU A 56 2.86 9.38 1.91
CA LEU A 56 2.67 7.94 2.15
C LEU A 56 1.32 7.66 2.80
N LEU A 57 0.95 8.41 3.84
CA LEU A 57 -0.28 8.14 4.58
C LEU A 57 -1.52 8.38 3.72
N GLU A 58 -1.51 9.44 2.92
CA GLU A 58 -2.59 9.76 1.98
C GLU A 58 -2.74 8.67 0.92
N ALA A 59 -1.63 8.16 0.38
CA ALA A 59 -1.65 7.08 -0.59
C ALA A 59 -2.15 5.76 0.01
N VAL A 60 -1.81 5.46 1.27
CA VAL A 60 -2.34 4.30 2.00
C VAL A 60 -3.86 4.42 2.17
N GLN A 61 -4.35 5.60 2.56
CA GLN A 61 -5.78 5.85 2.72
C GLN A 61 -6.53 5.72 1.38
N ALA A 62 -5.97 6.29 0.31
CA ALA A 62 -6.53 6.17 -1.03
C ALA A 62 -6.58 4.71 -1.50
N TRP A 63 -5.54 3.93 -1.18
CA TRP A 63 -5.46 2.52 -1.57
C TRP A 63 -6.52 1.69 -0.84
N LEU A 64 -6.65 1.88 0.48
CA LEU A 64 -7.67 1.24 1.30
C LEU A 64 -9.10 1.61 0.84
N ALA A 65 -9.34 2.86 0.47
CA ALA A 65 -10.64 3.31 -0.03
C ALA A 65 -10.98 2.65 -1.37
N ALA A 66 -10.01 2.53 -2.28
CA ALA A 66 -10.19 1.89 -3.57
C ALA A 66 -10.39 0.36 -3.45
N ASP A 67 -9.73 -0.26 -2.48
CA ASP A 67 -9.87 -1.68 -2.15
C ASP A 67 -11.25 -2.01 -1.56
N ALA A 68 -11.73 -1.21 -0.61
CA ALA A 68 -13.07 -1.40 -0.02
C ALA A 68 -14.24 -1.22 -1.01
N ALA A 69 -13.99 -0.59 -2.16
CA ALA A 69 -14.97 -0.37 -3.22
C ALA A 69 -15.00 -1.48 -4.29
N SER A 70 -14.08 -2.46 -4.22
CA SER A 70 -13.93 -3.56 -5.19
C SER A 70 -14.58 -4.85 -4.69
#